data_AF-A0A9E2EB69-F1
#
_entry.id   AF-A0A9E2EB69-F1
#
_cell.length_a   1.000
_cell.length_b   1.000
_cell.length_c   1.000
_cell.angle_alpha   90.00
_cell.angle_beta   90.00
_cell.angle_gamma   90.00
#
_symmetry.space_group_name_H-M   'P 1'
#
loop_
_entity.id
_entity.type
_entity.pdbx_description
1 polymer ?
#
loop_
_entity_poly.entity_id
_entity_poly.type
_entity_poly.pdbx_seq_one_letter_code
_entity_poly.pdbx_strand_id
1 'polypeptide(L)'
;PDTIDLMNAERLALLPDGAILVNTSRGAVVDEDALIDALNSGKLAAAGLDVYKGEPGVNPKIAELTNTFLMPHIGSSTFETRDAMGFLALDNLDAFFRGKEPPTRVA
;
A
#
# COMPACT_ATOMS: atom_id res chain seq x y z
N PRO A 1 -7.82 -2.73 12.26
CA PRO A 1 -9.15 -3.29 11.89
C PRO A 1 -10.04 -2.22 11.24
N ASP A 2 -10.11 -1.04 11.86
CA ASP A 2 -11.01 0.05 11.47
C ASP A 2 -10.74 0.64 10.07
N THR A 3 -9.53 0.44 9.54
CA THR A 3 -9.10 0.94 8.22
C THR A 3 -9.14 -0.14 7.14
N ILE A 4 -9.64 -1.34 7.43
CA ILE A 4 -9.86 -2.36 6.41
C ILE A 4 -11.01 -1.88 5.53
N ASP A 5 -10.82 -1.93 4.21
CA ASP A 5 -11.78 -1.45 3.21
C ASP A 5 -12.23 -0.02 3.45
N LEU A 6 -11.30 0.80 3.96
CA LEU A 6 -11.51 2.22 4.14
C LEU A 6 -11.91 2.86 2.81
N MET A 7 -11.22 2.55 1.71
CA MET A 7 -11.59 2.99 0.37
C MET A 7 -12.52 1.95 -0.28
N ASN A 8 -13.81 2.09 0.01
CA ASN A 8 -14.90 1.25 -0.50
C ASN A 8 -15.74 1.97 -1.57
N ALA A 9 -16.74 1.28 -2.13
CA ALA A 9 -17.60 1.82 -3.19
C ALA A 9 -18.24 3.18 -2.84
N GLU A 10 -18.76 3.32 -1.61
CA GLU A 10 -19.37 4.57 -1.15
C GLU A 10 -18.38 5.75 -1.19
N ARG A 11 -17.15 5.56 -0.68
CA ARG A 11 -16.14 6.63 -0.67
C ARG A 11 -15.53 6.89 -2.03
N LEU A 12 -15.37 5.86 -2.86
CA LEU A 12 -14.95 6.03 -4.25
C LEU A 12 -15.98 6.84 -5.05
N ALA A 13 -17.28 6.66 -4.79
CA ALA A 13 -18.33 7.44 -5.42
C ALA A 13 -18.31 8.94 -5.05
N LEU A 14 -17.79 9.29 -3.87
CA LEU A 14 -17.63 10.68 -3.43
C LEU A 14 -16.48 11.43 -4.11
N LEU A 15 -15.56 10.72 -4.77
CA LEU A 15 -14.47 11.35 -5.51
C LEU A 15 -15.02 12.11 -6.74
N PRO A 16 -14.31 13.13 -7.25
CA PRO A 16 -14.62 13.70 -8.56
C PRO A 16 -14.56 12.62 -9.66
N ASP A 17 -15.39 12.76 -10.69
CA ASP A 17 -15.33 11.87 -11.85
C ASP A 17 -13.96 12.01 -12.55
N GLY A 18 -13.36 10.88 -12.90
CA GLY A 18 -12.02 10.84 -13.50
C GLY A 18 -10.88 11.02 -12.50
N ALA A 19 -11.12 10.88 -11.19
CA ALA A 19 -10.05 10.89 -10.20
C ALA A 19 -9.06 9.74 -10.40
N ILE A 20 -7.84 9.88 -9.86
CA ILE A 20 -6.81 8.84 -9.86
C ILE A 20 -6.55 8.42 -8.42
N LEU A 21 -6.60 7.11 -8.15
CA LEU A 21 -6.27 6.54 -6.84
C LEU A 21 -4.82 6.06 -6.81
N VAL A 22 -4.07 6.40 -5.77
CA VAL A 22 -2.73 5.83 -5.51
C VAL A 22 -2.71 5.16 -4.15
N ASN A 23 -2.19 3.93 -4.07
CA ASN A 23 -2.01 3.24 -2.80
C ASN A 23 -0.60 2.63 -2.68
N THR A 24 0.14 3.13 -1.69
CA THR A 24 1.47 2.64 -1.27
C THR A 24 1.51 2.29 0.22
N SER A 25 0.34 2.23 0.87
CA SER A 25 0.21 1.91 2.29
C SER A 25 0.09 0.40 2.49
N ARG A 26 -1.13 -0.15 2.43
CA ARG A 26 -1.43 -1.58 2.54
C ARG A 26 -2.60 -1.91 1.62
N GLY A 27 -2.59 -3.09 1.01
CA GLY A 27 -3.66 -3.52 0.12
C GLY A 27 -5.03 -3.59 0.80
N ALA A 28 -5.07 -4.01 2.07
CA ALA A 28 -6.31 -4.12 2.85
C ALA A 28 -7.06 -2.79 3.09
N VAL A 29 -6.47 -1.64 2.75
CA VAL A 29 -7.14 -0.34 2.88
C VAL A 29 -8.16 -0.11 1.75
N VAL A 30 -8.03 -0.81 0.63
CA VAL A 30 -8.88 -0.63 -0.56
C VAL A 30 -9.72 -1.87 -0.78
N ASP A 31 -11.03 -1.69 -0.94
CA ASP A 31 -11.89 -2.74 -1.46
C ASP A 31 -11.59 -2.94 -2.96
N GLU A 32 -10.94 -4.06 -3.30
CA GLU A 32 -10.49 -4.35 -4.66
C GLU A 32 -11.64 -4.47 -5.66
N ASP A 33 -12.77 -5.06 -5.26
CA ASP A 33 -13.92 -5.20 -6.17
C ASP A 33 -14.52 -3.82 -6.48
N ALA A 34 -14.66 -2.97 -5.46
CA ALA A 34 -15.11 -1.59 -5.65
C ALA A 34 -14.14 -0.76 -6.50
N LEU A 35 -12.82 -0.98 -6.36
CA LEU A 35 -11.81 -0.34 -7.20
C LEU A 35 -11.95 -0.75 -8.66
N ILE A 36 -12.09 -2.06 -8.93
CA ILE A 36 -12.27 -2.59 -10.29
C ILE A 36 -13.51 -1.97 -10.94
N ASP A 37 -14.63 -1.92 -10.23
CA ASP A 37 -15.87 -1.33 -10.73
C ASP A 37 -15.73 0.17 -11.01
N ALA A 38 -15.05 0.90 -10.14
CA ALA A 38 -14.80 2.32 -10.33
C ALA A 38 -13.89 2.61 -11.54
N LEU A 39 -12.90 1.75 -11.81
CA LEU A 39 -12.02 1.87 -12.98
C LEU A 39 -12.75 1.50 -14.28
N ASN A 40 -13.53 0.42 -14.28
CA ASN A 40 -14.30 -0.02 -15.45
C ASN A 40 -15.39 0.98 -15.84
N SER A 41 -16.07 1.58 -14.86
CA SER A 41 -17.11 2.58 -15.10
C SER A 41 -16.55 3.95 -15.53
N GLY A 42 -15.24 4.16 -15.41
CA GLY A 42 -14.61 5.47 -15.64
C GLY A 42 -14.83 6.46 -14.49
N LYS A 43 -15.43 6.03 -13.37
CA LYS A 43 -15.50 6.85 -12.14
C LYS A 43 -14.09 7.27 -11.70
N LEU A 44 -13.16 6.31 -11.74
CA LEU A 44 -11.72 6.59 -11.67
C LEU A 44 -11.13 6.55 -13.08
N ALA A 45 -10.30 7.53 -13.39
CA ALA A 45 -9.55 7.54 -14.64
C ALA A 45 -8.45 6.48 -14.63
N ALA A 46 -7.76 6.30 -13.49
CA ALA A 46 -6.68 5.33 -13.34
C ALA A 46 -6.39 4.98 -11.87
N ALA A 47 -5.57 3.94 -11.66
CA ALA A 47 -5.00 3.62 -10.34
C ALA A 47 -3.51 3.28 -10.40
N GLY A 48 -2.74 3.76 -9.43
CA GLY A 48 -1.35 3.40 -9.19
C GLY A 48 -1.21 2.60 -7.90
N LEU A 49 -0.82 1.33 -7.99
CA LEU A 49 -0.80 0.42 -6.84
C LEU A 49 0.60 -0.16 -6.63
N ASP A 50 1.12 -0.02 -5.41
CA ASP A 50 2.31 -0.74 -4.96
C ASP A 50 1.97 -1.90 -4.03
N VAL A 51 0.71 -2.00 -3.59
CA VAL A 51 0.27 -2.97 -2.57
C VAL A 51 -1.10 -3.59 -2.92
N TYR A 52 -1.35 -4.82 -2.49
CA TYR A 52 -2.54 -5.63 -2.84
C TYR A 52 -3.03 -6.43 -1.64
N LYS A 53 -4.31 -6.82 -1.60
CA LYS A 53 -4.84 -7.65 -0.49
C LYS A 53 -4.20 -9.04 -0.47
N GLY A 54 -3.95 -9.60 -1.65
CA GLY A 54 -3.48 -10.98 -1.86
C GLY A 54 -1.97 -11.13 -2.09
N GLU A 55 -1.15 -10.18 -1.63
CA GLU A 55 0.30 -10.22 -1.86
C GLU A 55 0.94 -11.59 -1.49
N PRO A 56 1.86 -12.11 -2.31
CA PRO A 56 2.51 -11.46 -3.46
C PRO A 56 1.71 -11.51 -4.78
N GLY A 57 0.51 -12.10 -4.77
CA GLY A 57 -0.35 -12.16 -5.95
C GLY A 57 -1.14 -10.86 -6.17
N VAL A 58 -1.33 -10.50 -7.43
CA VAL A 58 -2.26 -9.43 -7.83
C VAL A 58 -3.57 -10.08 -8.27
N ASN A 59 -4.70 -9.46 -7.95
CA ASN A 59 -5.99 -9.85 -8.49
C ASN A 59 -5.95 -9.82 -10.02
N PRO A 60 -6.16 -10.95 -10.73
CA PRO A 60 -6.02 -11.00 -12.18
C PRO A 60 -6.88 -9.97 -12.92
N LYS A 61 -8.07 -9.65 -12.38
CA LYS A 61 -8.95 -8.63 -12.96
C LYS A 61 -8.32 -7.25 -12.97
N ILE A 62 -7.54 -6.90 -11.94
CA ILE A 62 -6.83 -5.61 -11.88
C ILE A 62 -5.68 -5.61 -12.90
N ALA A 63 -4.97 -6.73 -13.04
CA ALA A 63 -3.85 -6.85 -13.97
C ALA A 63 -4.26 -6.74 -15.45
N GLU A 64 -5.51 -7.02 -15.77
CA GLU A 64 -6.08 -6.87 -17.12
C GLU A 64 -6.50 -5.42 -17.45
N LEU A 65 -6.62 -4.54 -16.45
CA LEU A 65 -7.05 -3.15 -16.64
C LEU A 65 -5.95 -2.31 -17.27
N THR A 66 -6.27 -1.67 -18.40
CA THR A 66 -5.34 -0.83 -19.17
C THR A 66 -5.06 0.53 -18.53
N ASN A 67 -5.87 0.93 -17.55
CA ASN A 67 -5.74 2.17 -16.79
C ASN A 67 -5.16 1.95 -15.38
N THR A 68 -4.27 0.96 -15.24
CA THR A 68 -3.54 0.72 -13.99
C THR A 68 -2.03 0.77 -14.19
N PHE A 69 -1.33 1.19 -13.13
CA PHE A 69 0.12 1.09 -13.02
C PHE A 69 0.46 0.31 -11.75
N LEU A 70 1.06 -0.87 -11.92
CA LEU A 70 1.18 -1.89 -10.89
C LEU A 70 2.65 -2.14 -10.55
N MET A 71 2.97 -2.10 -9.26
CA MET A 71 4.32 -2.33 -8.73
C MET A 71 4.29 -3.42 -7.65
N PRO A 72 5.36 -4.22 -7.49
CA PRO A 72 5.38 -5.34 -6.55
C PRO A 72 5.94 -4.95 -5.17
N HIS A 73 5.29 -4.01 -4.48
CA HIS A 73 5.66 -3.56 -3.12
C HIS A 73 7.12 -3.10 -3.01
N ILE A 74 7.50 -2.18 -3.89
CA ILE A 74 8.87 -1.68 -4.01
C ILE A 74 9.06 -0.27 -3.43
N GLY A 75 8.07 0.27 -2.71
CA GLY A 75 8.12 1.63 -2.14
C GLY A 75 9.38 1.95 -1.33
N SER A 76 9.98 0.98 -0.64
CA SER A 76 11.24 1.16 0.11
C SER A 76 12.46 0.48 -0.53
N SER A 77 12.37 0.02 -1.78
CA SER A 77 13.37 -0.83 -2.44
C SER A 77 14.50 -0.03 -3.11
N THR A 78 15.14 0.85 -2.33
CA THR A 78 16.41 1.52 -2.67
C THR A 78 17.51 1.04 -1.74
N PHE A 79 18.77 1.02 -2.18
CA PHE A 79 19.90 0.60 -1.34
C PHE A 79 19.97 1.42 -0.05
N GLU A 80 19.89 2.75 -0.17
CA GLU A 80 20.01 3.69 0.93
C GLU A 80 18.93 3.46 2.00
N THR A 81 17.67 3.31 1.58
CA THR A 81 16.55 3.05 2.50
C THR A 81 16.67 1.67 3.15
N ARG A 82 17.00 0.62 2.39
CA ARG A 82 17.10 -0.75 2.93
C ARG A 82 18.28 -0.88 3.90
N ASP A 83 19.42 -0.26 3.60
CA ASP A 83 20.58 -0.22 4.49
C ASP A 83 20.25 0.56 5.76
N ALA A 84 19.65 1.76 5.65
CA ALA A 84 19.27 2.56 6.81
C ALA A 84 18.28 1.83 7.73
N MET A 85 17.30 1.12 7.17
CA MET A 85 16.38 0.26 7.94
C MET A 85 17.13 -0.88 8.64
N GLY A 86 18.08 -1.52 7.95
CA GLY A 86 18.91 -2.58 8.52
C GLY A 86 19.77 -2.10 9.68
N PHE A 87 20.46 -0.97 9.52
CA PHE A 87 21.24 -0.35 10.58
C PHE A 87 20.37 0.07 11.77
N LEU A 88 19.20 0.67 11.52
CA LEU A 88 18.28 1.03 12.60
C LEU A 88 17.80 -0.22 13.37
N ALA A 89 17.56 -1.34 12.69
CA ALA A 89 17.21 -2.60 13.36
C ALA A 89 18.37 -3.10 14.25
N LEU A 90 19.61 -3.03 13.77
CA LEU A 90 20.81 -3.37 14.55
C LEU A 90 20.96 -2.46 15.78
N ASP A 91 20.77 -1.16 15.62
CA ASP A 91 20.86 -0.19 16.72
C ASP A 91 19.82 -0.45 17.81
N ASN A 92 18.60 -0.85 17.44
CA ASN A 92 17.57 -1.25 18.41
C ASN A 92 17.97 -2.52 19.19
N LEU A 93 18.55 -3.52 18.52
CA LEU A 93 19.05 -4.74 19.18
C LEU A 93 20.20 -4.43 20.13
N ASP A 94 21.17 -3.63 19.69
CA ASP A 94 22.32 -3.22 20.48
C ASP A 94 21.91 -2.46 21.74
N ALA A 95 20.95 -1.53 21.61
CA ALA A 95 20.40 -0.82 22.75
C ALA A 95 19.73 -1.77 23.74
N PHE A 96 18.85 -2.66 23.26
CA PHE A 96 18.12 -3.61 24.10
C PHE A 96 19.05 -4.52 24.90
N PHE A 97 20.04 -5.16 24.26
CA PHE A 97 20.96 -6.07 24.94
C PHE A 97 21.94 -5.37 25.90
N ARG A 98 22.13 -4.06 25.76
CA ARG A 98 22.89 -3.23 26.70
C ARG A 98 22.02 -2.65 27.83
N GLY A 99 20.75 -3.03 27.92
CA GLY A 99 19.81 -2.47 28.91
C GLY A 99 19.49 -0.99 28.68
N LYS A 100 19.62 -0.51 27.44
CA LYS A 100 19.25 0.85 27.03
C LYS A 100 17.92 0.82 26.28
N GLU A 101 17.27 1.99 26.22
CA GLU A 101 16.04 2.16 25.46
C GLU A 101 16.32 2.06 23.94
N PRO A 102 15.61 1.20 23.19
CA PRO A 102 15.74 1.13 21.75
C PRO A 102 15.33 2.44 21.05
N PRO A 103 16.05 2.92 20.01
CA PRO A 103 15.78 4.21 19.36
C PRO A 103 14.37 4.36 18.77
N THR A 104 13.73 3.26 18.36
CA THR A 104 12.39 3.27 17.77
C THR A 104 11.47 2.26 18.46
N ARG A 105 11.39 2.35 19.78
CA ARG A 105 10.47 1.53 20.58
C ARG A 105 9.01 1.85 20.27
N VAL A 106 8.22 0.81 20.08
CA VAL A 106 6.75 0.91 19.90
C VAL A 106 6.01 0.40 21.15
N ALA A 107 6.55 -0.58 21.86
CA ALA A 107 6.00 -1.19 23.08
C ALA A 107 7.12 -1.54 24.07
#